data_AF-A0A396QFL9-F1
#
_entry.id   AF-A0A396QFL9-F1
#
_cell.length_a   1.000
_cell.length_b   1.000
_cell.length_c   1.000
_cell.angle_alpha   90.00
_cell.angle_beta   90.00
_cell.angle_gamma   90.00
#
_symmetry.space_group_name_H-M   'P 1'
#
loop_
_entity.id
_entity.type
_entity.pdbx_description
1 polymer ?
#
loop_
_entity_poly.entity_id
_entity_poly.type
_entity_poly.pdbx_seq_one_letter_code
_entity_poly.pdbx_strand_id
1 'polypeptide(L)'
;MDQVCKLALLKHYSESGSLTGNQEQQVKRLLSECNGLGLRFEFYSRLPSQLIQAYQIEDKVFIEERFKPDSRVVIHYQLQGEDSGTQEWISEPMKDMYRGIFVKEFLLFYGETLTYYLSVLEDDEVRKTETYQLSLVDMDTTGITRYKLLNKILAAKKLGSREMMEQAVRQYLWQDAFASEVFHMMQ
;
A
#
# COMPACT_ATOMS: atom_id res chain seq x y z
N MET A 1 -16.18 -2.58 22.65
CA MET A 1 -15.60 -3.69 21.88
C MET A 1 -14.11 -3.54 21.94
N ASP A 2 -13.40 -4.60 22.34
CA ASP A 2 -11.93 -4.61 22.43
C ASP A 2 -11.27 -4.44 21.04
N GLN A 3 -10.08 -3.86 20.99
CA GLN A 3 -9.37 -3.55 19.74
C GLN A 3 -9.09 -4.83 18.94
N VAL A 4 -8.76 -5.94 19.61
CA VAL A 4 -8.54 -7.24 18.95
C VAL A 4 -9.80 -7.71 18.22
N CYS A 5 -10.97 -7.55 18.83
CA CYS A 5 -12.24 -7.96 18.24
C CYS A 5 -12.59 -7.08 17.03
N LYS A 6 -12.31 -5.78 17.10
CA LYS A 6 -12.50 -4.85 15.97
C LYS A 6 -11.63 -5.23 14.79
N LEU A 7 -10.34 -5.49 15.02
CA LEU A 7 -9.39 -5.89 13.98
C LEU A 7 -9.75 -7.27 13.40
N ALA A 8 -10.12 -8.24 14.25
CA ALA A 8 -10.56 -9.55 13.80
C ALA A 8 -11.81 -9.46 12.93
N LEU A 9 -12.80 -8.64 13.32
CA LEU A 9 -14.01 -8.43 12.53
C LEU A 9 -13.70 -7.76 11.18
N LEU A 10 -12.85 -6.73 11.18
CA LEU A 10 -12.44 -6.06 9.94
C LEU A 10 -11.68 -7.01 9.01
N LYS A 11 -10.81 -7.86 9.56
CA LYS A 11 -10.11 -8.90 8.80
C LYS A 11 -11.08 -9.93 8.21
N HIS A 12 -12.04 -10.40 9.00
CA HIS A 12 -13.07 -11.30 8.52
C HIS A 12 -13.84 -10.71 7.32
N TYR A 13 -14.19 -9.42 7.38
CA TYR A 13 -14.85 -8.74 6.27
C TYR A 13 -13.95 -8.58 5.04
N SER A 14 -12.63 -8.41 5.22
CA SER A 14 -11.68 -8.36 4.09
C SER A 14 -11.56 -9.70 3.34
N GLU A 15 -11.94 -10.80 3.98
CA GLU A 15 -11.92 -12.14 3.42
C GLU A 15 -13.31 -12.57 2.91
N SER A 16 -14.34 -11.76 3.17
CA SER A 16 -15.72 -12.00 2.76
C SER A 16 -15.95 -11.39 1.37
N GLY A 17 -16.04 -12.23 0.32
CA GLY A 17 -16.05 -11.77 -1.08
C GLY A 17 -17.12 -10.74 -1.46
N SER A 18 -18.23 -10.65 -0.72
CA SER A 18 -19.18 -9.55 -0.84
C SER A 18 -19.68 -9.09 0.53
N LEU A 19 -19.86 -7.77 0.67
CA LEU A 19 -20.37 -7.15 1.88
C LEU A 19 -21.81 -6.68 1.67
N THR A 20 -22.65 -6.88 2.67
CA THR A 20 -23.97 -6.24 2.75
C THR A 20 -23.83 -4.76 3.11
N GLY A 21 -24.85 -3.94 2.84
CA GLY A 21 -24.80 -2.50 3.17
C GLY A 21 -24.53 -2.19 4.65
N ASN A 22 -25.05 -3.03 5.57
CA ASN A 22 -24.75 -2.92 6.99
C ASN A 22 -23.28 -3.25 7.31
N GLN A 23 -22.72 -4.28 6.67
CA GLN A 23 -21.30 -4.64 6.83
C GLN A 23 -20.39 -3.56 6.25
N GLU A 24 -20.71 -2.98 5.10
CA GLU A 24 -19.95 -1.85 4.55
C GLU A 24 -19.93 -0.65 5.51
N GLN A 25 -21.07 -0.31 6.12
CA GLN A 25 -21.13 0.78 7.09
C GLN A 25 -20.29 0.48 8.33
N GLN A 26 -20.27 -0.78 8.78
CA GLN A 26 -19.38 -1.21 9.86
C GLN A 26 -17.91 -1.11 9.47
N VAL A 27 -17.53 -1.58 8.28
CA VAL A 27 -16.16 -1.46 7.75
C VAL A 27 -15.72 0.01 7.71
N LYS A 28 -16.55 0.92 7.19
CA LYS A 28 -16.24 2.37 7.15
C LYS A 28 -15.93 2.91 8.55
N ARG A 29 -16.76 2.56 9.53
CA ARG A 29 -16.56 2.97 10.92
C ARG A 29 -15.25 2.41 11.49
N LEU A 30 -15.01 1.10 11.30
CA LEU A 30 -13.81 0.43 11.81
C LEU A 30 -12.53 0.97 11.18
N LEU A 31 -12.52 1.20 9.85
CA LEU A 31 -11.39 1.81 9.15
C LEU A 31 -11.12 3.22 9.64
N SER A 32 -12.17 4.04 9.85
CA SER A 32 -12.02 5.39 10.40
C SER A 32 -11.41 5.38 11.80
N GLU A 33 -11.89 4.49 12.68
CA GLU A 33 -11.34 4.31 14.02
C GLU A 33 -9.87 3.84 13.97
N CYS A 34 -9.55 2.84 13.14
CA CYS A 34 -8.19 2.33 12.98
C CYS A 34 -7.24 3.40 12.40
N ASN A 35 -7.71 4.19 11.43
CA ASN A 35 -6.94 5.29 10.86
C ASN A 35 -6.62 6.37 11.90
N GLY A 36 -7.59 6.71 12.76
CA GLY A 36 -7.35 7.64 13.88
C GLY A 36 -6.29 7.16 14.87
N LEU A 37 -6.12 5.84 15.00
CA LEU A 37 -5.06 5.21 15.80
C LEU A 37 -3.75 4.98 15.02
N GLY A 38 -3.73 5.29 13.72
CA GLY A 38 -2.61 5.02 12.83
C GLY A 38 -2.31 3.52 12.68
N LEU A 39 -3.34 2.67 12.76
CA LEU A 39 -3.25 1.22 12.57
C LEU A 39 -3.42 0.87 11.10
N ARG A 40 -2.43 0.21 10.53
CA ARG A 40 -2.32 -0.11 9.11
C ARG A 40 -1.91 -1.57 8.95
N PHE A 41 -2.62 -2.32 8.11
CA PHE A 41 -2.36 -3.74 7.89
C PHE A 41 -2.54 -4.10 6.42
N GLU A 42 -1.83 -5.13 5.95
CA GLU A 42 -1.88 -5.59 4.56
C GLU A 42 -3.29 -6.02 4.16
N PHE A 43 -4.02 -6.69 5.06
CA PHE A 43 -5.33 -7.25 4.75
C PHE A 43 -6.37 -6.19 4.38
N TYR A 44 -6.12 -4.91 4.72
CA TYR A 44 -6.99 -3.82 4.30
C TYR A 44 -7.09 -3.72 2.77
N SER A 45 -6.03 -4.10 2.04
CA SER A 45 -6.00 -4.08 0.57
C SER A 45 -7.04 -5.01 -0.07
N ARG A 46 -7.57 -5.99 0.68
CA ARG A 46 -8.58 -6.96 0.21
C ARG A 46 -10.02 -6.46 0.37
N LEU A 47 -10.22 -5.35 1.07
CA LEU A 47 -11.53 -4.71 1.17
C LEU A 47 -11.89 -4.02 -0.16
N PRO A 48 -13.19 -3.82 -0.44
CA PRO A 48 -13.63 -3.09 -1.65
C PRO A 48 -12.94 -1.73 -1.78
N SER A 49 -12.44 -1.42 -2.98
CA SER A 49 -11.64 -0.21 -3.26
C SER A 49 -12.31 1.09 -2.81
N GLN A 50 -13.63 1.19 -2.99
CA GLN A 50 -14.47 2.33 -2.60
C GLN A 50 -14.43 2.63 -1.09
N LEU A 51 -14.11 1.63 -0.25
CA LEU A 51 -14.00 1.79 1.20
C LEU A 51 -12.60 2.21 1.64
N ILE A 52 -11.58 1.87 0.87
CA ILE A 52 -10.17 2.01 1.25
C ILE A 52 -9.44 3.14 0.54
N GLN A 53 -10.00 3.67 -0.55
CA GLN A 53 -9.43 4.75 -1.36
C GLN A 53 -9.19 6.02 -0.52
N ALA A 54 -10.12 6.38 0.37
CA ALA A 54 -9.97 7.53 1.26
C ALA A 54 -8.75 7.45 2.19
N TYR A 55 -8.18 6.26 2.36
CA TYR A 55 -7.02 5.99 3.21
C TYR A 55 -5.77 5.64 2.40
N GLN A 56 -5.79 5.84 1.07
CA GLN A 56 -4.67 5.59 0.15
C GLN A 56 -4.06 4.19 0.32
N ILE A 57 -4.89 3.17 0.53
CA ILE A 57 -4.45 1.79 0.73
C ILE A 57 -4.22 1.10 -0.63
N GLU A 58 -5.08 1.36 -1.61
CA GLU A 58 -5.13 0.62 -2.88
C GLU A 58 -3.89 0.75 -3.76
N ASP A 59 -3.05 1.77 -3.50
CA ASP A 59 -1.83 2.04 -4.26
C ASP A 59 -0.57 1.53 -3.52
N LYS A 60 -0.71 1.04 -2.29
CA LYS A 60 0.41 0.71 -1.40
C LYS A 60 0.72 -0.77 -1.38
N VAL A 61 2.01 -1.07 -1.38
CA VAL A 61 2.57 -2.37 -1.04
C VAL A 61 2.84 -2.42 0.45
N PHE A 62 2.40 -3.49 1.10
CA PHE A 62 2.60 -3.70 2.53
C PHE A 62 3.62 -4.80 2.75
N ILE A 63 4.65 -4.52 3.55
CA ILE A 63 5.49 -5.53 4.18
C ILE A 63 4.98 -5.67 5.61
N GLU A 64 4.31 -6.78 5.89
CA GLU A 64 3.73 -7.12 7.19
C GLU A 64 4.39 -8.40 7.70
N GLU A 65 5.06 -8.31 8.84
CA GLU A 65 5.75 -9.44 9.46
C GLU A 65 5.44 -9.55 10.95
N ARG A 66 5.59 -10.77 11.49
CA ARG A 66 5.29 -11.06 12.89
C ARG A 66 6.53 -11.46 13.66
N PHE A 67 6.76 -10.75 14.76
CA PHE A 67 7.87 -10.99 15.70
C PHE A 67 7.34 -10.97 17.13
N LYS A 68 8.21 -11.11 18.13
CA LYS A 68 7.77 -10.95 19.52
C LYS A 68 7.20 -9.54 19.74
N PRO A 69 6.20 -9.40 20.62
CA PRO A 69 5.84 -8.09 21.14
C PRO A 69 7.09 -7.40 21.72
N ASP A 70 7.21 -6.09 21.50
CA ASP A 70 8.33 -5.24 21.97
C ASP A 70 9.68 -5.42 21.23
N SER A 71 9.76 -6.30 20.22
CA SER A 71 10.93 -6.39 19.33
C SER A 71 11.20 -5.06 18.63
N ARG A 72 12.46 -4.78 18.30
CA ARG A 72 12.82 -3.67 17.38
C ARG A 72 13.12 -4.22 16.01
N VAL A 73 12.28 -3.89 15.05
CA VAL A 73 12.42 -4.31 13.65
C VAL A 73 12.87 -3.12 12.82
N VAL A 74 13.95 -3.28 12.07
CA VAL A 74 14.45 -2.31 11.09
C VAL A 74 14.37 -2.93 9.72
N ILE A 75 13.68 -2.28 8.79
CA ILE A 75 13.71 -2.66 7.38
C ILE A 75 14.87 -1.95 6.70
N HIS A 76 15.65 -2.72 5.96
CA HIS A 76 16.68 -2.23 5.07
C HIS A 76 16.18 -2.45 3.65
N TYR A 77 16.11 -1.41 2.83
CA TYR A 77 15.56 -1.55 1.48
C TYR A 77 16.23 -0.67 0.43
N GLN A 78 16.00 -1.03 -0.82
CA GLN A 78 16.34 -0.26 -2.02
C GLN A 78 15.18 -0.30 -3.01
N LEU A 79 14.90 0.83 -3.64
CA LEU A 79 13.95 0.95 -4.75
C LEU A 79 14.71 1.16 -6.04
N GLN A 80 14.79 0.12 -6.87
CA GLN A 80 15.53 0.17 -8.13
C GLN A 80 14.54 0.26 -9.30
N GLY A 81 14.59 1.37 -10.05
CA GLY A 81 13.95 1.51 -11.35
C GLY A 81 14.86 1.07 -12.50
N GLU A 82 14.30 0.85 -13.68
CA GLU A 82 15.04 0.33 -14.85
C GLU A 82 16.24 1.21 -15.29
N ASP A 83 16.12 2.53 -15.13
CA ASP A 83 17.17 3.49 -15.48
C ASP A 83 17.97 3.97 -14.25
N SER A 84 17.70 3.39 -13.07
CA SER A 84 18.37 3.78 -11.84
C SER A 84 19.70 3.03 -11.71
N GLY A 85 20.79 3.77 -11.51
CA GLY A 85 22.06 3.18 -11.09
C GLY A 85 21.94 2.57 -9.69
N THR A 86 23.03 1.99 -9.17
CA THR A 86 23.08 1.42 -7.81
C THR A 86 22.53 2.41 -6.79
N GLN A 87 21.42 2.05 -6.17
CA GLN A 87 20.84 2.83 -5.07
C GLN A 87 21.55 2.48 -3.77
N GLU A 88 21.60 3.43 -2.83
CA GLU A 88 22.06 3.14 -1.47
C GLU A 88 20.96 2.43 -0.67
N TRP A 89 21.37 1.59 0.28
CA TRP A 89 20.44 0.97 1.22
C TRP A 89 19.88 2.01 2.19
N ILE A 90 18.57 2.13 2.24
CA ILE A 90 17.85 2.94 3.22
C ILE A 90 17.48 2.03 4.39
N SER A 91 17.61 2.54 5.62
CA SER A 91 17.27 1.80 6.84
C SER A 91 16.31 2.60 7.69
N GLU A 92 15.22 1.99 8.12
CA GLU A 92 14.21 2.65 8.95
C GLU A 92 13.51 1.66 9.91
N PRO A 93 13.09 2.11 11.10
CA PRO A 93 12.34 1.27 12.02
C PRO A 93 10.93 0.98 11.47
N MET A 94 10.48 -0.27 11.58
CA MET A 94 9.09 -0.64 11.35
C MET A 94 8.26 -0.39 12.59
N LYS A 95 7.03 0.09 12.42
CA LYS A 95 6.11 0.35 13.52
C LYS A 95 5.42 -0.95 13.93
N ASP A 96 5.45 -1.29 15.23
CA ASP A 96 4.54 -2.28 15.80
C ASP A 96 3.13 -1.72 15.76
N MET A 97 2.32 -2.23 14.86
CA MET A 97 0.93 -1.83 14.71
C MET A 97 0.08 -2.47 15.80
N TYR A 98 0.33 -3.74 16.12
CA TYR A 98 -0.43 -4.43 17.15
C TYR A 98 0.27 -5.71 17.63
N ARG A 99 0.84 -5.66 18.84
CA ARG A 99 1.37 -6.82 19.58
C ARG A 99 2.31 -7.69 18.73
N GLY A 100 3.34 -7.07 18.16
CA GLY A 100 4.36 -7.76 17.37
C GLY A 100 4.03 -7.91 15.88
N ILE A 101 3.00 -7.22 15.38
CA ILE A 101 2.74 -7.10 13.94
C ILE A 101 3.39 -5.83 13.44
N PHE A 102 4.50 -5.98 12.72
CA PHE A 102 5.29 -4.87 12.19
C PHE A 102 4.93 -4.62 10.74
N VAL A 103 4.62 -3.36 10.41
CA VAL A 103 4.18 -3.00 9.06
C VAL A 103 5.00 -1.85 8.51
N LYS A 104 5.43 -1.99 7.26
CA LYS A 104 5.95 -0.90 6.43
C LYS A 104 5.19 -0.83 5.11
N GLU A 105 4.89 0.39 4.68
CA GLU A 105 4.19 0.67 3.43
C GLU A 105 5.15 1.26 2.39
N PHE A 106 5.00 0.83 1.14
CA PHE A 106 5.75 1.33 -0.01
C PHE A 106 4.79 1.75 -1.13
N LEU A 107 5.22 2.72 -1.94
CA LEU A 107 4.63 3.03 -3.23
C LEU A 107 5.66 2.62 -4.29
N LEU A 108 5.30 1.71 -5.20
CA LEU A 108 6.15 1.22 -6.28
C LEU A 108 5.62 1.60 -7.65
N PHE A 109 6.41 2.36 -8.41
CA PHE A 109 6.08 2.67 -9.79
C PHE A 109 6.29 1.46 -10.70
N TYR A 110 5.63 1.46 -11.85
CA TYR A 110 5.82 0.40 -12.84
C TYR A 110 7.28 0.34 -13.29
N GLY A 111 7.85 -0.87 -13.24
CA GLY A 111 9.27 -1.11 -13.53
C GLY A 111 10.20 -0.93 -12.33
N GLU A 112 9.69 -0.52 -11.16
CA GLU A 112 10.47 -0.52 -9.92
C GLU A 112 10.46 -1.89 -9.24
N THR A 113 11.60 -2.23 -8.64
CA THR A 113 11.79 -3.39 -7.77
C THR A 113 12.22 -2.93 -6.39
N LEU A 114 11.45 -3.35 -5.39
CA LEU A 114 11.80 -3.25 -3.98
C LEU A 114 12.65 -4.46 -3.60
N THR A 115 13.91 -4.23 -3.23
CA THR A 115 14.75 -5.25 -2.60
C THR A 115 14.89 -4.91 -1.12
N TYR A 116 14.61 -5.84 -0.21
CA TYR A 116 14.66 -5.58 1.22
C TYR A 116 15.09 -6.77 2.07
N TYR A 117 15.56 -6.50 3.29
CA TYR A 117 15.70 -7.48 4.36
C TYR A 117 15.40 -6.81 5.71
N LEU A 118 15.15 -7.59 6.75
CA LEU A 118 14.86 -7.09 8.09
C LEU A 118 16.02 -7.39 9.05
N SER A 119 16.33 -6.46 9.92
CA SER A 119 17.11 -6.70 11.15
C SER A 119 16.16 -6.64 12.34
N VAL A 120 16.15 -7.70 13.15
CA VAL A 120 15.25 -7.86 14.29
C VAL A 120 16.10 -7.98 15.55
N LEU A 121 15.88 -7.08 16.50
CA LEU A 121 16.44 -7.16 17.85
C LEU A 121 15.39 -7.76 18.78
N GLU A 122 15.68 -8.95 19.31
CA GLU A 122 14.89 -9.62 20.35
C GLU A 122 15.84 -10.18 21.42
N ASP A 123 15.50 -10.05 22.70
CA ASP A 123 16.30 -10.60 23.81
C ASP A 123 17.81 -10.28 23.72
N ASP A 124 18.15 -9.05 23.32
CA ASP A 124 19.51 -8.56 23.08
C ASP A 124 20.29 -9.23 21.93
N GLU A 125 19.64 -10.09 21.13
CA GLU A 125 20.20 -10.67 19.92
C GLU A 125 19.67 -9.97 18.66
N VAL A 126 20.57 -9.66 17.72
CA VAL A 126 20.21 -9.15 16.40
C VAL A 126 20.24 -10.28 15.38
N ARG A 127 19.12 -10.50 14.70
CA ARG A 127 18.99 -11.46 13.60
C ARG A 127 18.63 -10.73 12.32
N LYS A 128 19.16 -11.23 11.19
CA LYS A 128 18.80 -10.74 9.86
C LYS A 128 17.98 -11.79 9.12
N THR A 129 16.95 -11.37 8.41
CA THR A 129 16.24 -12.24 7.47
C THR A 129 17.08 -12.45 6.21
N GLU A 130 16.62 -13.35 5.34
CA GLU A 130 17.04 -13.37 3.94
C GLU A 130 16.62 -12.07 3.22
N THR A 131 17.19 -11.86 2.04
CA THR A 131 16.84 -10.75 1.16
C THR A 131 15.67 -11.14 0.26
N TYR A 132 14.65 -10.29 0.24
CA TYR A 132 13.43 -10.43 -0.56
C TYR A 132 13.40 -9.42 -1.70
N GLN A 133 12.68 -9.74 -2.77
CA GLN A 133 12.43 -8.83 -3.90
C GLN A 133 10.95 -8.83 -4.27
N LEU A 134 10.41 -7.63 -4.51
CA LEU A 134 9.02 -7.40 -4.94
C LEU A 134 9.02 -6.41 -6.10
N SER A 135 8.31 -6.72 -7.19
CA SER A 135 8.18 -5.84 -8.36
C SER A 135 6.72 -5.56 -8.70
N LEU A 136 6.42 -4.38 -9.26
CA LEU A 136 5.04 -4.04 -9.65
C LEU A 136 4.57 -4.81 -10.90
N VAL A 137 5.45 -5.46 -11.66
CA VAL A 137 5.06 -6.23 -12.86
C VAL A 137 4.06 -7.35 -12.50
N ASP A 138 4.12 -7.82 -11.24
CA ASP A 138 3.25 -8.85 -10.68
C ASP A 138 1.95 -8.30 -10.04
N MET A 139 1.70 -6.98 -10.12
CA MET A 139 0.60 -6.32 -9.40
C MET A 139 -0.54 -5.81 -10.30
N ASP A 140 -1.73 -5.77 -9.71
CA ASP A 140 -2.95 -5.31 -10.37
C ASP A 140 -2.90 -3.81 -10.71
N THR A 141 -2.72 -3.49 -11.99
CA THR A 141 -2.77 -2.11 -12.51
C THR A 141 -4.21 -1.64 -12.78
N THR A 142 -5.23 -2.45 -12.47
CA THR A 142 -6.62 -2.05 -12.63
C THR A 142 -7.02 -0.99 -11.59
N GLY A 143 -7.75 0.01 -12.07
CA GLY A 143 -8.16 1.17 -11.26
C GLY A 143 -7.86 2.50 -11.93
N ILE A 144 -8.25 3.57 -11.25
CA ILE A 144 -8.32 4.93 -11.79
C ILE A 144 -7.72 5.97 -10.85
N THR A 145 -6.96 5.57 -9.83
CA THR A 145 -6.20 6.54 -9.02
C THR A 145 -5.18 7.25 -9.89
N ARG A 146 -4.80 8.48 -9.53
CA ARG A 146 -3.71 9.20 -10.21
C ARG A 146 -2.45 8.34 -10.28
N TYR A 147 -2.16 7.61 -9.21
CA TYR A 147 -1.02 6.71 -9.13
C TYR A 147 -1.11 5.55 -10.14
N LYS A 148 -2.24 4.84 -10.19
CA LYS A 148 -2.46 3.77 -11.17
C LYS A 148 -2.43 4.28 -12.60
N LEU A 149 -2.92 5.49 -12.87
CA LEU A 149 -2.81 6.11 -14.19
C LEU A 149 -1.35 6.42 -14.57
N LEU A 150 -0.53 6.91 -13.63
CA LEU A 150 0.91 7.06 -13.85
C LEU A 150 1.58 5.71 -14.13
N ASN A 151 1.23 4.67 -13.37
CA ASN A 151 1.74 3.31 -13.62
C ASN A 151 1.32 2.77 -14.99
N LYS A 152 0.09 3.02 -15.44
CA LYS A 152 -0.37 2.68 -16.81
C LYS A 152 0.41 3.43 -17.88
N ILE A 153 0.73 4.70 -17.66
CA ILE A 153 1.55 5.53 -18.55
C ILE A 153 2.97 4.93 -18.68
N LEU A 154 3.60 4.61 -17.54
CA LEU A 154 4.92 3.99 -17.51
C LEU A 154 4.93 2.61 -18.19
N ALA A 155 3.90 1.79 -17.92
CA ALA A 155 3.74 0.49 -18.57
C ALA A 155 3.56 0.61 -20.09
N ALA A 156 2.69 1.51 -20.55
CA ALA A 156 2.46 1.75 -21.97
C ALA A 156 3.72 2.23 -22.69
N LYS A 157 4.49 3.13 -22.06
CA LYS A 157 5.80 3.58 -22.57
C LYS A 157 6.76 2.40 -22.73
N LYS A 158 6.86 1.53 -21.72
CA LYS A 158 7.75 0.36 -21.75
C LYS A 158 7.35 -0.65 -22.82
N LEU A 159 6.05 -0.88 -22.99
CA LEU A 159 5.50 -1.79 -24.01
C LEU A 159 5.49 -1.18 -25.42
N GLY A 160 5.86 0.09 -25.59
CA GLY A 160 5.76 0.81 -26.86
C GLY A 160 4.32 0.99 -27.36
N SER A 161 3.32 0.82 -26.49
CA SER A 161 1.90 0.86 -26.85
C SER A 161 1.39 2.30 -26.84
N ARG A 162 1.41 2.95 -28.01
CA ARG A 162 0.92 4.32 -28.18
C ARG A 162 -0.56 4.47 -27.79
N GLU A 163 -1.39 3.48 -28.12
CA GLU A 163 -2.82 3.53 -27.81
C GLU A 163 -3.07 3.54 -26.30
N MET A 164 -2.47 2.61 -25.55
CA MET A 164 -2.59 2.57 -24.09
C MET A 164 -2.05 3.85 -23.44
N MET A 165 -0.96 4.38 -23.98
CA MET A 165 -0.35 5.63 -23.53
C MET A 165 -1.32 6.80 -23.71
N GLU A 166 -1.89 6.97 -24.90
CA GLU A 166 -2.84 8.05 -25.19
C GLU A 166 -4.10 7.95 -24.31
N GLN A 167 -4.63 6.74 -24.10
CA GLN A 167 -5.78 6.52 -23.22
C GLN A 167 -5.47 6.90 -21.77
N ALA A 168 -4.35 6.41 -21.22
CA ALA A 168 -3.96 6.66 -19.84
C ALA A 168 -3.64 8.15 -19.59
N VAL A 169 -2.93 8.81 -20.51
CA VAL A 169 -2.64 10.26 -20.43
C VAL A 169 -3.91 11.08 -20.49
N ARG A 170 -4.83 10.77 -21.41
CA ARG A 170 -6.12 11.48 -21.49
C ARG A 170 -6.90 11.38 -20.19
N GLN A 171 -6.99 10.17 -19.62
CA GLN A 171 -7.70 9.97 -18.36
C GLN A 171 -7.04 10.70 -17.20
N TYR A 172 -5.70 10.72 -17.14
CA TYR A 172 -4.95 11.46 -16.13
C TYR A 172 -5.20 12.97 -16.21
N LEU A 173 -5.06 13.55 -17.41
CA LEU A 173 -5.28 14.98 -17.63
C LEU A 173 -6.73 15.39 -17.37
N TRP A 174 -7.69 14.54 -17.72
CA TRP A 174 -9.10 14.80 -17.46
C TRP A 174 -9.40 14.85 -15.95
N GLN A 175 -8.83 13.93 -15.16
CA GLN A 175 -8.97 13.98 -13.70
C GLN A 175 -8.33 15.22 -13.09
N ASP A 176 -7.18 15.64 -13.61
CA ASP A 176 -6.47 16.83 -13.14
C ASP A 176 -7.28 18.11 -13.40
N ALA A 177 -7.80 18.26 -14.62
CA ALA A 177 -8.66 19.37 -15.00
C ALA A 177 -9.97 19.39 -14.19
N PHE A 178 -10.63 18.24 -14.06
CA PHE A 178 -11.87 18.13 -13.29
C PHE A 178 -11.67 18.48 -11.83
N ALA A 179 -10.61 17.98 -11.19
CA ALA A 179 -10.30 18.33 -9.81
C ALA A 179 -10.09 19.84 -9.65
N SER A 180 -9.32 20.45 -10.56
CA SER A 180 -9.08 21.90 -10.56
C SER A 180 -10.38 22.71 -10.66
N GLU A 181 -11.27 22.36 -11.61
CA GLU A 181 -12.57 23.02 -11.78
C GLU A 181 -13.47 22.87 -10.55
N VAL A 182 -13.58 21.67 -9.99
CA VAL A 182 -14.40 21.43 -8.79
C VAL A 182 -13.90 22.22 -7.59
N PHE A 183 -12.58 22.27 -7.36
CA PHE A 183 -12.02 23.07 -6.27
C PHE A 183 -12.29 24.57 -6.45
N HIS A 184 -12.19 25.08 -7.68
CA HIS A 184 -12.57 26.46 -7.98
C HIS A 184 -14.05 26.76 -7.72
N MET A 185 -14.94 25.80 -7.96
CA MET A 185 -16.38 25.95 -7.69
C MET A 185 -16.76 25.86 -6.21
N MET A 186 -15.87 25.32 -5.36
CA MET A 186 -16.08 25.19 -3.91
C MET A 186 -15.56 26.38 -3.09
N GLN A 187 -14.96 27.38 -3.74
CA GLN A 187 -14.51 28.65 -3.16
C GLN A 187 -15.56 29.75 -3.32
#